data_AF-A0A9E0PYJ3-F1
#
_entry.id   AF-A0A9E0PYJ3-F1
#
_cell.length_a   1.000
_cell.length_b   1.000
_cell.length_c   1.000
_cell.angle_alpha   90.00
_cell.angle_beta   90.00
_cell.angle_gamma   90.00
#
_symmetry.space_group_name_H-M   'P 1'
#
loop_
_entity.id
_entity.type
_entity.pdbx_description
1 polymer ?
#
loop_
_entity_poly.entity_id
_entity_poly.type
_entity_poly.pdbx_seq_one_letter_code
_entity_poly.pdbx_strand_id
1 'polypeptide(L)' 'MSLSTIKEAIASGKMTCPTCLKPVKSFEKFVEMTESVWDGAGDSNLETKGSKVTLICGNAGCDWKERTEYWGEYISD' A
#
# COMPACT_ATOMS: atom_id res chain seq x y z
N MET A 1 5.29 -1.34 8.78
CA MET A 1 4.66 -0.27 7.99
C MET A 1 3.20 -0.63 7.76
N SER A 2 2.27 0.26 8.12
CA SER A 2 0.83 -0.05 8.18
C SER A 2 0.10 0.32 6.88
N LEU A 3 -0.98 -0.39 6.55
CA LEU A 3 -1.81 -0.11 5.35
C LEU A 3 -2.33 1.33 5.31
N SER A 4 -2.61 1.92 6.47
CA SER A 4 -3.01 3.33 6.61
C SER A 4 -1.98 4.28 6.01
N THR A 5 -0.69 4.03 6.25
CA THR A 5 0.42 4.84 5.74
C THR A 5 0.51 4.80 4.22
N ILE A 6 0.25 3.64 3.58
CA ILE A 6 0.18 3.57 2.10
C ILE A 6 -0.96 4.44 1.59
N LYS A 7 -2.14 4.30 2.21
CA LYS A 7 -3.33 5.03 1.80
C LYS A 7 -3.10 6.54 1.91
N GLU A 8 -2.49 6.99 3.01
CA GLU A 8 -2.09 8.38 3.20
C GLU A 8 -1.01 8.82 2.22
N ALA A 9 0.02 8.00 1.98
CA ALA A 9 1.09 8.33 1.04
C ALA A 9 0.58 8.46 -0.40
N ILE A 10 -0.37 7.63 -0.82
CA ILE A 10 -1.03 7.73 -2.12
C ILE A 10 -1.94 8.96 -2.17
N ALA A 11 -2.77 9.19 -1.15
CA ALA A 11 -3.65 10.35 -1.08
C ALA A 11 -2.87 11.68 -1.06
N SER A 12 -1.72 11.69 -0.40
CA SER A 12 -0.79 12.82 -0.32
C SER A 12 0.14 12.90 -1.54
N GLY A 13 0.11 11.92 -2.46
CA GLY A 13 0.99 11.87 -3.63
C GLY A 13 2.47 11.67 -3.32
N LYS A 14 2.81 11.22 -2.09
CA LYS A 14 4.19 10.91 -1.67
C LYS A 14 4.70 9.59 -2.23
N MET A 15 3.80 8.66 -2.53
CA MET A 15 4.17 7.36 -3.10
C MET A 15 4.42 7.48 -4.60
N THR A 16 5.68 7.37 -5.01
CA THR A 16 6.11 7.65 -6.39
C THR A 16 6.42 6.35 -7.11
N CYS A 17 5.93 6.22 -8.34
CA CYS A 17 6.24 5.06 -9.16
C CYS A 17 7.63 5.20 -9.81
N PRO A 18 8.48 4.16 -9.77
CA PRO A 18 9.85 4.21 -10.29
C PRO A 18 9.93 4.29 -11.82
N THR A 19 8.89 3.86 -12.54
CA THR A 19 8.88 3.89 -14.02
C THR A 19 8.32 5.20 -14.57
N CYS A 20 7.19 5.67 -14.01
CA CYS A 20 6.51 6.88 -14.47
C CYS A 20 6.97 8.15 -13.74
N LEU A 21 7.72 8.03 -12.63
CA LEU A 21 8.08 9.11 -11.69
C LEU A 21 6.88 9.96 -11.24
N LYS A 22 5.69 9.36 -11.30
CA LYS A 22 4.41 9.97 -10.96
C LYS A 22 3.83 9.31 -9.72
N PRO A 23 2.95 10.01 -9.00
CA PRO A 23 2.30 9.44 -7.84
C PRO A 23 1.48 8.20 -8.24
N VAL A 24 1.67 7.12 -7.49
CA VAL A 24 0.91 5.89 -7.60
C VAL A 24 -0.54 6.20 -7.29
N LYS A 25 -1.48 5.81 -8.16
CA LYS A 25 -2.91 6.09 -7.96
C LYS A 25 -3.62 5.09 -7.08
N SER A 26 -3.17 3.84 -7.07
CA SER A 26 -3.89 2.76 -6.41
C SER A 26 -2.93 1.71 -5.89
N PHE A 27 -3.38 0.99 -4.87
CA PHE A 27 -2.69 -0.19 -4.39
C PHE A 27 -3.72 -1.26 -4.07
N GLU A 28 -3.37 -2.51 -4.33
CA GLU A 28 -4.13 -3.67 -3.88
C GLU A 28 -3.45 -4.24 -2.64
N LYS A 29 -4.21 -4.33 -1.54
CA LYS A 29 -3.79 -5.04 -0.33
C LYS A 29 -3.64 -6.53 -0.66
N PHE A 30 -2.45 -7.10 -0.45
CA PHE A 30 -2.35 -8.55 -0.41
C PHE A 30 -2.87 -9.00 0.96
N VAL A 31 -4.15 -9.35 1.02
CA VAL A 31 -4.71 -10.11 2.14
C VAL A 31 -4.26 -11.54 1.91
N GLU A 32 -3.24 -12.01 2.63
CA GLU A 32 -3.32 -13.41 3.06
C GLU A 32 -4.60 -13.48 3.90
N MET A 33 -5.54 -14.32 3.48
CA MET A 33 -6.84 -14.50 4.13
C MET A 33 -6.64 -14.92 5.59
N THR A 34 -6.41 -13.97 6.48
CA THR A 34 -6.83 -14.11 7.87
C THR A 34 -8.19 -13.46 7.95
N GLU A 35 -9.16 -14.28 7.58
CA GLU A 35 -10.50 -14.37 8.12
C GLU A 35 -11.07 -13.06 8.69
N SER A 36 -12.08 -12.57 7.97
CA SER A 36 -13.26 -11.89 8.50
C SER A 36 -13.44 -12.08 10.01
N VAL A 37 -13.17 -11.03 10.80
CA VAL A 37 -13.89 -10.80 12.05
C VAL A 37 -14.04 -9.28 12.21
N TRP A 38 -15.23 -8.81 11.84
CA TRP A 38 -15.85 -7.69 12.52
C TRP A 38 -16.44 -8.30 13.79
N ASP A 39 -15.80 -8.08 14.93
CA ASP A 39 -16.46 -8.24 16.23
C ASP A 39 -15.77 -7.32 17.24
N GLY A 40 -16.58 -6.73 18.11
CA GLY A 40 -16.18 -5.63 18.98
C GLY A 40 -15.07 -6.00 19.97
N ALA A 41 -14.56 -4.94 20.61
CA ALA A 41 -13.56 -4.93 21.68
C ALA A 41 -12.09 -4.96 21.23
N GLY A 42 -11.47 -3.78 21.35
CA GLY A 42 -10.23 -3.59 22.10
C GLY A 42 -9.00 -4.37 21.66
N ASP A 43 -8.01 -3.63 21.18
CA ASP A 43 -6.63 -4.10 21.01
C ASP A 43 -6.39 -5.00 19.80
N SER A 44 -6.73 -4.50 18.61
CA SER A 44 -6.13 -4.96 17.35
C SER A 44 -4.72 -4.39 17.22
N ASN A 45 -3.83 -4.71 18.16
CA ASN A 45 -2.39 -4.65 17.96
C ASN A 45 -1.94 -5.82 17.09
N LEU A 46 -2.71 -6.08 16.02
CA LEU A 46 -2.29 -6.92 14.91
C LEU A 46 -1.27 -6.07 14.17
N GLU A 47 -0.06 -6.06 14.75
CA GLU A 47 1.17 -5.61 14.13
C GLU A 47 1.25 -6.29 12.78
N THR A 48 0.69 -5.64 11.76
CA THR A 48 0.87 -5.96 10.35
C THR A 48 2.28 -5.48 9.97
N LYS A 49 3.28 -6.00 10.70
CA LYS A 49 4.71 -5.93 10.45
C LYS A 49 4.99 -6.70 9.17
N GLY A 50 4.72 -6.08 8.03
CA GLY A 50 4.96 -6.66 6.70
C GLY A 50 3.70 -6.87 5.87
N SER A 51 2.82 -5.87 5.80
CA SER A 51 1.71 -5.92 4.84
C SER A 51 2.28 -5.92 3.42
N LYS A 52 2.25 -7.07 2.75
CA LYS A 52 2.54 -7.17 1.33
C LYS A 52 1.43 -6.45 0.57
N VAL A 53 1.78 -5.58 -0.36
CA VAL A 53 0.80 -4.91 -1.22
C VAL A 53 1.26 -4.97 -2.67
N THR A 54 0.32 -4.78 -3.58
CA THR A 54 0.61 -4.56 -4.99
C THR A 54 0.39 -3.09 -5.29
N LEU A 55 1.46 -2.34 -5.51
CA LEU A 55 1.39 -0.95 -5.93
C LEU A 55 1.02 -0.89 -7.41
N ILE A 56 0.17 0.07 -7.81
CA ILE A 56 -0.34 0.21 -9.18
C ILE A 56 -0.25 1.69 -9.59
N CYS A 57 0.67 2.05 -10.51
CA CYS A 57 0.85 3.46 -10.96
C CYS A 57 -0.50 4.02 -11.44
N GLY A 58 -1.23 3.29 -12.28
CA GLY A 58 -2.57 3.69 -12.76
C GLY A 58 -2.57 5.01 -13.55
N ASN A 59 -1.39 5.44 -14.00
CA ASN A 59 -1.22 6.70 -14.72
C ASN A 59 -1.24 6.44 -16.23
N ALA A 60 -1.79 7.38 -17.02
CA ALA A 60 -1.85 7.24 -18.48
C ALA A 60 -0.44 7.00 -19.06
N GLY A 61 -0.26 5.87 -19.73
CA GLY A 61 1.01 5.42 -20.30
C GLY A 61 1.93 4.63 -19.36
N CYS A 62 1.50 4.27 -18.14
CA CYS A 62 2.29 3.45 -17.22
C CYS A 62 1.44 2.38 -16.53
N ASP A 63 1.66 1.13 -16.95
CA ASP A 63 1.03 -0.09 -16.38
C ASP A 63 1.91 -0.73 -15.29
N TRP A 64 2.77 0.05 -14.64
CA TRP A 64 3.63 -0.50 -13.60
C TRP A 64 2.79 -0.97 -12.43
N LYS A 65 2.96 -2.26 -12.13
CA LYS A 65 2.40 -2.92 -10.97
C LYS A 65 3.46 -3.77 -10.32
N GLU A 66 3.69 -3.59 -9.03
CA GLU A 66 4.70 -4.36 -8.31
C GLU A 66 4.15 -4.82 -6.97
N ARG A 67 4.31 -6.11 -6.70
CA ARG A 67 4.00 -6.68 -5.41
C ARG A 67 5.24 -6.63 -4.52
N THR A 68 5.19 -5.80 -3.49
CA THR A 68 6.29 -5.58 -2.57
C THR A 68 5.79 -5.43 -1.13
N GLU A 69 6.60 -5.88 -0.19
CA GLU A 69 6.45 -5.60 1.25
C GLU A 69 7.28 -4.37 1.67
N TYR A 70 8.20 -3.94 0.80
CA TYR A 70 9.08 -2.78 0.95
C TYR A 70 8.50 -1.55 0.26
N TRP A 71 7.16 -1.46 0.15
CA TRP A 71 6.47 -0.32 -0.45
C TRP A 71 6.83 1.02 0.20
N GLY A 72 7.34 1.00 1.44
CA GLY A 72 7.83 2.18 2.14
C GLY A 72 9.01 2.86 1.45
N GLU A 73 9.82 2.11 0.69
CA GLU A 73 10.95 2.68 -0.07
C GLU A 73 10.48 3.56 -1.24
N TYR A 74 9.22 3.42 -1.67
CA TYR A 74 8.63 4.24 -2.73
C TYR A 74 7.96 5.51 -2.23
N ILE A 75 7.93 5.74 -0.91
CA ILE A 75 7.37 6.96 -0.31
C ILE A 75 8.51 7.99 -0.23
N SER A 76 8.38 9.07 -0.98
CA SER A 76 9.26 10.24 -0.87
C SER A 76 8.87 11.05 0.37
N ASP A 77 9.87 11.47 1.16
CA ASP A 77 9.70 12.32 2.36
C ASP A 77 9.08 13.69 2.05
#